data_AF-M0NHW7-F1
#
_entry.id   AF-M0NHW7-F1
#
_cell.length_a   1.000
_cell.length_b   1.000
_cell.length_c   1.000
_cell.angle_alpha   90.00
_cell.angle_beta   90.00
_cell.angle_gamma   90.00
#
_symmetry.space_group_name_H-M   'P 1'
#
loop_
_entity.id
_entity.type
_entity.pdbx_description
1 polymer ?
#
loop_
_entity_poly.entity_id
_entity_poly.type
_entity_poly.pdbx_seq_one_letter_code
_entity_poly.pdbx_strand_id
1 'polypeptide(L)'
;MSDLFDPESEPDGDALAPHHMYLGLIMQLVAAVGALFAFASIWPYYPTVGAAATLTTLVLGGLGWVVSIDDAIEHATVLPTPFDQLWKRLVHPIVKRIEQQE
;
A
#
# COMPACT_ATOMS: atom_id res chain seq x y z
N MET A 1 29.80 1.73 -1.92
CA MET A 1 28.47 2.16 -2.39
C MET A 1 28.62 2.39 -3.88
N SER A 2 27.87 1.67 -4.70
CA SER A 2 27.92 1.79 -6.17
C SER A 2 27.16 3.04 -6.60
N ASP A 3 27.71 3.82 -7.53
CA ASP A 3 27.08 5.01 -8.16
C ASP A 3 25.79 4.71 -8.96
N LEU A 4 25.19 3.52 -8.79
CA LEU A 4 24.05 3.04 -9.56
C LEU A 4 22.70 3.33 -8.90
N PHE A 5 22.67 3.55 -7.58
CA PHE A 5 21.45 3.81 -6.80
C PHE A 5 21.83 4.55 -5.51
N ASP A 6 21.36 5.78 -5.36
CA ASP A 6 21.52 6.55 -4.12
C ASP A 6 20.16 6.60 -3.38
N PRO A 7 20.01 5.83 -2.29
CA PRO A 7 18.76 5.70 -1.54
C PRO A 7 18.34 6.98 -0.81
N GLU A 8 19.23 7.96 -0.71
CA GLU A 8 18.90 9.30 -0.18
C GLU A 8 18.37 10.25 -1.29
N SER A 9 18.59 9.91 -2.57
CA SER A 9 18.18 10.71 -3.73
C SER A 9 16.87 10.23 -4.37
N GLU A 10 16.61 8.93 -4.30
CA GLU A 10 15.34 8.28 -4.63
C GLU A 10 14.89 7.61 -3.33
N PRO A 11 13.88 8.15 -2.61
CA PRO A 11 13.40 7.58 -1.37
C PRO A 11 12.62 6.28 -1.66
N ASP A 12 13.35 5.24 -2.00
CA ASP A 12 12.96 3.84 -1.96
C ASP A 12 13.68 3.28 -0.74
N GLY A 13 13.06 3.53 0.43
CA GLY A 13 13.58 3.15 1.72
C GLY A 13 14.01 1.68 1.71
N ASP A 14 15.17 1.41 2.30
CA ASP A 14 15.77 0.07 2.41
C ASP A 14 14.70 -1.05 2.50
N ALA A 15 14.72 -1.98 1.52
CA ALA A 15 13.79 -3.10 1.39
C ALA A 15 13.68 -3.97 2.65
N LEU A 16 14.74 -4.02 3.46
CA LEU A 16 14.78 -4.75 4.72
C LEU A 16 14.40 -3.89 5.91
N ALA A 17 14.10 -2.61 5.68
CA ALA A 17 13.66 -1.72 6.71
C ALA A 17 12.30 -2.22 7.24
N PRO A 18 12.23 -2.58 8.53
CA PRO A 18 11.11 -3.33 9.08
C PRO A 18 9.74 -2.67 8.87
N HIS A 19 9.72 -1.36 8.62
CA HIS A 19 8.50 -0.58 8.51
C HIS A 19 7.63 -0.96 7.31
N HIS A 20 8.16 -1.34 6.15
CA HIS A 20 7.34 -1.76 5.01
C HIS A 20 6.52 -3.03 5.31
N MET A 21 7.17 -4.03 5.89
CA MET A 21 6.52 -5.28 6.33
C MET A 21 5.51 -5.02 7.46
N TYR A 22 5.87 -4.27 8.49
CA TYR A 22 4.97 -4.01 9.62
C TYR A 22 3.77 -3.14 9.22
N LEU A 23 3.97 -2.11 8.40
CA LEU A 23 2.88 -1.27 7.90
C LEU A 23 1.94 -2.07 6.99
N GLY A 24 2.48 -2.89 6.09
CA GLY A 24 1.67 -3.80 5.26
C GLY A 24 0.85 -4.77 6.09
N LEU A 25 1.46 -5.41 7.09
CA LEU A 25 0.77 -6.31 8.01
C LEU A 25 -0.32 -5.59 8.81
N ILE A 26 -0.03 -4.41 9.36
CA ILE A 26 -0.99 -3.60 10.12
C ILE A 26 -2.16 -3.22 9.23
N MET A 27 -1.92 -2.75 8.01
CA MET A 27 -3.00 -2.43 7.06
C MET A 27 -3.88 -3.65 6.78
N GLN A 28 -3.29 -4.82 6.57
CA GLN A 28 -4.04 -6.04 6.29
C GLN A 28 -4.87 -6.49 7.50
N LEU A 29 -4.34 -6.37 8.71
CA LEU A 29 -5.05 -6.66 9.95
C LEU A 29 -6.21 -5.69 10.15
N VAL A 30 -5.99 -4.39 9.95
CA VAL A 30 -7.04 -3.36 10.05
C VAL A 30 -8.16 -3.63 9.03
N ALA A 31 -7.83 -3.94 7.78
CA ALA A 31 -8.81 -4.26 6.77
C ALA A 31 -9.61 -5.53 7.12
N ALA A 32 -8.95 -6.59 7.57
CA ALA A 32 -9.61 -7.84 7.94
C ALA A 32 -10.53 -7.67 9.15
N VAL A 33 -10.06 -7.02 10.21
CA VAL A 33 -10.86 -6.72 11.41
C VAL A 33 -12.03 -5.81 11.06
N GLY A 34 -11.79 -4.77 10.25
CA GLY A 34 -12.84 -3.85 9.79
C GLY A 34 -13.92 -4.56 8.97
N ALA A 35 -13.52 -5.43 8.04
CA ALA A 35 -14.46 -6.20 7.22
C ALA A 35 -15.30 -7.16 8.07
N LEU A 36 -14.66 -7.87 9.00
CA LEU A 36 -15.34 -8.78 9.92
C LEU A 36 -16.31 -8.03 10.85
N PHE A 37 -15.89 -6.88 11.39
CA PHE A 37 -16.74 -6.06 12.23
C PHE A 37 -17.96 -5.53 11.46
N ALA A 38 -17.76 -4.98 10.26
CA ALA A 38 -18.86 -4.50 9.42
C ALA A 38 -19.85 -5.62 9.07
N PHE A 39 -19.33 -6.81 8.73
CA PHE A 39 -20.15 -7.96 8.37
C PHE A 39 -20.90 -8.52 9.57
N ALA A 40 -20.22 -8.75 10.70
CA ALA A 40 -20.82 -9.44 11.85
C ALA A 40 -21.69 -8.52 12.71
N SER A 41 -21.33 -7.23 12.83
CA SER A 41 -21.95 -6.32 13.79
C SER A 41 -22.90 -5.30 13.16
N ILE A 42 -22.63 -4.85 11.93
CA ILE A 42 -23.43 -3.80 11.28
C ILE A 42 -24.46 -4.41 10.33
N TRP A 43 -24.03 -5.34 9.47
CA TRP A 43 -24.88 -5.95 8.44
C TRP A 43 -26.20 -6.53 8.98
N PRO A 44 -26.27 -7.22 10.14
CA PRO A 44 -27.54 -7.80 10.62
C PRO A 44 -28.63 -6.76 10.90
N TYR A 45 -28.24 -5.53 11.26
CA TYR A 45 -29.17 -4.46 11.63
C TYR A 45 -29.32 -3.40 10.52
N TYR A 46 -28.26 -3.17 9.75
CA TYR A 46 -28.21 -2.20 8.66
C TYR A 46 -27.56 -2.84 7.41
N PRO A 47 -28.28 -3.69 6.67
CA PRO A 47 -27.68 -4.55 5.64
C PRO A 47 -26.93 -3.80 4.55
N THR A 48 -27.51 -2.72 4.00
CA THR A 48 -26.86 -1.93 2.95
C THR A 48 -25.59 -1.25 3.43
N VAL A 49 -25.60 -0.70 4.65
CA VAL A 49 -24.45 -0.01 5.23
C VAL A 49 -23.35 -1.01 5.59
N GLY A 50 -23.71 -2.13 6.22
CA GLY A 50 -22.79 -3.21 6.55
C GLY A 50 -22.12 -3.78 5.30
N ALA A 51 -22.89 -4.05 4.25
CA ALA A 51 -22.36 -4.54 2.97
C ALA A 51 -21.38 -3.56 2.33
N ALA A 52 -21.75 -2.28 2.24
CA ALA A 52 -20.87 -1.25 1.69
C ALA A 52 -19.57 -1.13 2.49
N ALA A 53 -19.65 -1.13 3.83
CA ALA A 53 -18.49 -1.04 4.70
C ALA A 53 -17.58 -2.28 4.59
N THR A 54 -18.14 -3.50 4.55
CA THR A 54 -17.37 -4.74 4.34
C THR A 54 -16.66 -4.72 2.98
N LEU A 55 -17.36 -4.36 1.90
CA LEU A 55 -16.74 -4.31 0.57
C LEU A 55 -15.65 -3.23 0.50
N THR A 56 -15.89 -2.06 1.09
CA THR A 56 -14.92 -0.96 1.08
C THR A 56 -13.63 -1.36 1.81
N THR A 57 -13.76 -1.95 3.00
CA THR A 57 -12.59 -2.41 3.78
C THR A 57 -11.83 -3.53 3.08
N LEU A 58 -12.53 -4.47 2.44
CA LEU A 58 -11.89 -5.51 1.64
C LEU A 58 -11.17 -4.96 0.41
N VAL A 59 -11.76 -3.98 -0.29
CA VAL A 59 -11.11 -3.32 -1.44
C VAL A 59 -9.85 -2.60 -1.01
N LEU A 60 -9.91 -1.81 0.07
CA LEU A 60 -8.73 -1.09 0.57
C LEU A 60 -7.63 -2.05 1.04
N GLY A 61 -7.99 -3.11 1.75
CA GLY A 61 -7.04 -4.16 2.13
C GLY A 61 -6.44 -4.88 0.91
N GLY A 62 -7.28 -5.20 -0.08
CA GLY A 62 -6.84 -5.83 -1.33
C GLY A 62 -5.87 -4.95 -2.12
N LEU A 63 -6.10 -3.63 -2.18
CA LEU A 63 -5.16 -2.69 -2.80
C LEU A 63 -3.81 -2.69 -2.08
N GLY A 64 -3.80 -2.69 -0.74
CA GLY A 64 -2.57 -2.82 0.04
C GLY A 64 -1.82 -4.11 -0.28
N TRP A 65 -2.54 -5.22 -0.44
CA TRP A 65 -1.95 -6.50 -0.82
C TRP A 65 -1.29 -6.47 -2.20
N VAL A 66 -1.97 -5.90 -3.20
CA VAL A 66 -1.40 -5.76 -4.56
C VAL A 66 -0.14 -4.91 -4.54
N VAL A 67 -0.13 -3.80 -3.81
CA VAL A 67 1.07 -2.95 -3.65
C VAL A 67 2.20 -3.74 -2.98
N SER A 68 1.93 -4.48 -1.92
CA SER A 68 2.95 -5.27 -1.21
C SER A 68 3.53 -6.42 -2.03
N ILE A 69 2.75 -6.99 -2.95
CA ILE A 69 3.24 -8.04 -3.85
C ILE A 69 4.11 -7.45 -4.95
N ASP A 70 3.69 -6.32 -5.52
CA ASP A 70 4.47 -5.62 -6.53
C ASP A 70 5.88 -5.31 -5.98
N ASP A 71 5.94 -4.72 -4.78
CA ASP A 71 7.16 -4.44 -4.02
C ASP A 71 8.01 -5.70 -3.75
N ALA A 72 7.39 -6.78 -3.25
CA ALA A 72 8.10 -8.03 -3.00
C ALA A 72 8.68 -8.66 -4.28
N ILE A 73 8.00 -8.53 -5.43
CA ILE A 73 8.49 -9.02 -6.72
C ILE A 73 9.67 -8.18 -7.19
N GLU A 74 9.60 -6.85 -7.07
CA GLU A 74 10.70 -5.95 -7.42
C GLU A 74 11.96 -6.33 -6.66
N HIS A 75 11.88 -6.53 -5.35
CA HIS A 75 13.04 -6.91 -4.54
C HIS A 75 13.51 -8.34 -4.79
N ALA A 76 12.60 -9.28 -5.06
CA ALA A 76 12.98 -10.66 -5.35
C ALA A 76 13.67 -10.82 -6.72
N THR A 77 13.37 -9.94 -7.68
CA THR A 77 13.80 -10.09 -9.08
C THR A 77 14.75 -8.99 -9.58
N VAL A 78 14.83 -7.87 -8.87
CA VAL A 78 15.53 -6.63 -9.29
C VAL A 78 14.98 -6.10 -10.62
N LEU A 79 13.77 -6.51 -11.00
CA LEU A 79 13.10 -6.06 -12.21
C LEU A 79 12.08 -4.97 -11.86
N PRO A 80 12.01 -3.89 -12.64
CA PRO A 80 11.03 -2.83 -12.40
C PRO A 80 9.63 -3.38 -12.60
N THR A 81 8.77 -3.15 -11.62
CA THR A 81 7.39 -3.63 -11.60
C THR A 81 6.41 -2.55 -12.08
N PRO A 82 5.15 -2.93 -12.42
CA PRO A 82 4.15 -1.97 -12.86
C PRO A 82 3.90 -0.82 -11.89
N PHE A 83 3.91 -1.05 -10.57
CA PHE A 83 3.65 0.06 -9.62
C PHE A 83 4.87 0.94 -9.37
N ASP A 84 6.10 0.43 -9.50
CA ASP A 84 7.30 1.28 -9.55
C ASP A 84 7.22 2.27 -10.74
N GLN A 85 6.82 1.79 -11.91
CA GLN A 85 6.62 2.66 -13.09
C GLN A 85 5.49 3.67 -12.87
N LEU A 86 4.40 3.27 -12.21
CA LEU A 86 3.31 4.17 -11.86
C LEU A 86 3.80 5.26 -10.89
N TRP A 87 4.57 4.88 -9.88
CA TRP A 87 5.18 5.78 -8.91
C TRP A 87 6.10 6.78 -9.61
N LYS A 88 7.11 6.31 -10.34
CA LYS A 88 8.10 7.15 -11.02
C LYS A 88 7.50 8.12 -12.03
N ARG A 89 6.49 7.67 -12.80
CA ARG A 89 5.93 8.47 -13.91
C ARG A 89 4.80 9.40 -13.51
N LEU A 90 3.98 9.01 -12.53
CA LEU A 90 2.76 9.75 -12.19
C LEU A 90 2.78 10.26 -10.76
N VAL A 91 3.01 9.39 -9.77
CA VAL A 91 2.81 9.73 -8.35
C VAL A 91 3.93 10.61 -7.82
N HIS A 92 5.19 10.21 -7.97
CA HIS A 92 6.34 10.92 -7.46
C HIS A 92 6.44 12.37 -7.99
N PRO A 93 6.24 12.66 -9.30
CA PRO A 93 6.20 14.04 -9.79
C PRO A 93 5.09 14.90 -9.17
N ILE A 94 3.96 14.31 -8.78
CA ILE A 94 2.86 15.02 -8.10
C ILE A 94 3.24 15.30 -6.66
N VAL A 95 3.72 14.29 -5.93
CA VAL A 95 4.17 14.43 -4.53
C VAL A 95 5.24 15.50 -4.42
N LYS A 96 6.28 15.44 -5.26
CA LYS A 96 7.37 16.42 -5.28
C LYS A 96 6.88 17.85 -5.54
N ARG A 97 5.86 18.05 -6.36
CA ARG A 97 5.26 19.38 -6.58
C ARG A 97 4.53 19.90 -5.35
N ILE A 98 3.87 19.01 -4.60
CA ILE A 98 3.17 19.36 -3.36
C ILE A 98 4.19 19.72 -2.28
N GLU A 99 5.21 18.90 -2.09
CA GLU A 99 6.28 19.15 -1.09
C GLU A 99 7.04 20.46 -1.36
N GLN A 100 7.21 20.85 -2.61
CA GLN A 100 7.84 22.13 -2.97
C GLN A 100 6.94 23.36 -2.74
N GLN A 101 5.66 23.15 -2.43
CA GLN A 101 4.70 24.22 -2.11
C GLN A 101 4.54 24.46 -0.61
N GLU A 102 5.08 23.57 0.24
CA GLU A 102 5.16 23.72 1.70
C GLU A 102 6.51 24.30 2.14
#